data_AF-A0A7S3T0Q1-F1
#
_entry.id   AF-A0A7S3T0Q1-F1
#
_cell.length_a   1.000
_cell.length_b   1.000
_cell.length_c   1.000
_cell.angle_alpha   90.00
_cell.angle_beta   90.00
_cell.angle_gamma   90.00
#
_symmetry.space_group_name_H-M   'P 1'
#
loop_
_entity.id
_entity.type
_entity.pdbx_description
1 polymer ?
#
loop_
_entity_poly.entity_id
_entity_poly.type
_entity_poly.pdbx_seq_one_letter_code
_entity_poly.pdbx_strand_id
1 'polypeptide(L)'
;FWDIPGMKAGVVTGDVAWNLLKFAKAKGFAIPAFNCTGSSVCNSVLEAGAKIGRPIMIQFSEGGSAFFCGKALPNGKKEASILGACAGAHYVRNVAPAYGIPVIVHS
;
A
#
# COMPACT_ATOMS: atom_id res chain seq x y z
N PHE A 1 -8.38 8.83 -14.86
CA PHE A 1 -6.94 8.74 -15.20
C PHE A 1 -6.57 7.33 -15.60
N TRP A 2 -6.85 6.34 -14.75
CA TRP A 2 -6.67 4.91 -15.04
C TRP A 2 -7.97 4.30 -15.62
N ASP A 3 -8.11 4.26 -16.93
CA ASP A 3 -9.20 3.52 -17.55
C ASP A 3 -8.77 2.05 -17.75
N ILE A 4 -8.93 1.25 -16.68
CA ILE A 4 -8.48 -0.14 -16.62
C ILE A 4 -9.68 -0.99 -16.21
N PRO A 5 -10.08 -2.01 -17.00
CA PRO A 5 -11.18 -2.90 -16.63
C PRO A 5 -10.97 -3.56 -15.26
N GLY A 6 -12.01 -3.56 -14.42
CA GLY A 6 -11.97 -4.14 -13.08
C GLY A 6 -11.33 -3.23 -12.01
N MET A 7 -10.88 -2.03 -12.36
CA MET A 7 -10.32 -1.08 -11.42
C MET A 7 -11.37 -0.56 -10.42
N LYS A 8 -11.02 -0.55 -9.13
CA LYS A 8 -11.86 -0.07 -8.03
C LYS A 8 -11.00 0.70 -7.01
N ALA A 9 -11.65 1.56 -6.22
CA ALA A 9 -10.99 2.20 -5.08
C ALA A 9 -10.58 1.14 -4.04
N GLY A 10 -9.42 1.36 -3.42
CA GLY A 10 -8.84 0.43 -2.45
C GLY A 10 -7.71 -0.42 -3.02
N VAL A 11 -7.40 -1.51 -2.32
CA VAL A 11 -6.27 -2.37 -2.67
C VAL A 11 -6.56 -3.16 -3.94
N VAL A 12 -5.69 -3.04 -4.93
CA VAL A 12 -5.76 -3.77 -6.19
C VAL A 12 -4.77 -4.93 -6.21
N THR A 13 -5.18 -6.04 -6.82
CA THR A 13 -4.40 -7.28 -6.91
C THR A 13 -4.54 -7.92 -8.30
N GLY A 14 -3.75 -8.97 -8.56
CA GLY A 14 -3.84 -9.76 -9.79
C GLY A 14 -3.66 -8.94 -11.06
N ASP A 15 -4.45 -9.26 -12.09
CA ASP A 15 -4.35 -8.63 -13.41
C ASP A 15 -4.62 -7.12 -13.38
N VAL A 16 -5.48 -6.64 -12.48
CA VAL A 16 -5.78 -5.21 -12.34
C VAL A 16 -4.53 -4.45 -11.89
N ALA A 17 -3.80 -4.97 -10.91
CA ALA A 17 -2.54 -4.37 -10.46
C ALA A 17 -1.46 -4.42 -11.56
N TRP A 18 -1.37 -5.54 -12.29
CA TRP A 18 -0.42 -5.67 -13.40
C TRP A 18 -0.72 -4.71 -14.54
N ASN A 19 -1.99 -4.54 -14.90
CA ASN A 19 -2.42 -3.60 -15.94
C ASN A 19 -2.21 -2.15 -15.51
N LEU A 20 -2.28 -1.83 -14.21
CA LEU A 20 -1.92 -0.51 -13.69
C LEU A 20 -0.44 -0.19 -13.93
N LEU A 21 0.47 -1.15 -13.71
CA LEU A 21 1.90 -0.99 -14.00
C LEU A 21 2.17 -0.85 -15.50
N LYS A 22 1.50 -1.65 -16.35
CA LYS A 22 1.57 -1.51 -17.81
C LYS A 22 1.07 -0.14 -18.28
N PHE A 23 -0.02 0.34 -17.71
CA PHE A 23 -0.57 1.66 -18.00
C PHE A 23 0.44 2.76 -17.63
N ALA A 24 1.07 2.66 -16.46
CA ALA A 24 2.11 3.59 -16.02
C ALA A 24 3.29 3.62 -17.00
N LYS A 25 3.77 2.44 -17.43
CA LYS A 25 4.82 2.32 -18.46
C LYS A 25 4.40 2.94 -19.79
N ALA A 26 3.20 2.65 -20.29
CA ALA A 26 2.70 3.16 -21.57
C ALA A 26 2.49 4.69 -21.56
N LYS A 27 2.17 5.27 -20.40
CA LYS A 27 1.96 6.71 -20.22
C LYS A 27 3.21 7.46 -19.72
N GLY A 28 4.32 6.77 -19.49
CA GLY A 28 5.60 7.38 -19.12
C GLY A 28 5.62 7.97 -17.71
N PHE A 29 4.97 7.35 -16.73
CA PHE A 29 5.06 7.77 -15.33
C PHE A 29 5.40 6.60 -14.40
N ALA A 30 5.92 6.94 -13.21
CA ALA A 30 6.16 5.99 -12.13
C ALA A 30 5.10 6.14 -11.03
N ILE A 31 4.81 5.04 -10.33
CA ILE A 31 3.93 5.04 -9.16
C ILE A 31 4.83 5.06 -7.92
N PRO A 32 4.75 6.09 -7.06
CA PRO A 32 5.60 6.18 -5.89
C PRO A 32 5.23 5.12 -4.85
N ALA A 33 6.25 4.56 -4.19
CA ALA A 33 6.09 3.56 -3.14
C ALA A 33 6.65 4.09 -1.81
N PHE A 34 5.82 4.05 -0.77
CA PHE A 34 6.13 4.67 0.52
C PHE A 34 6.22 3.64 1.63
N ASN A 35 7.37 3.60 2.30
CA ASN A 35 7.54 2.79 3.51
C ASN A 35 6.62 3.31 4.61
N CYS A 36 5.76 2.45 5.13
CA CYS A 36 4.87 2.75 6.23
C CYS A 36 5.23 1.95 7.48
N THR A 37 5.09 2.58 8.64
CA THR A 37 5.41 1.99 9.95
C THR A 37 4.24 2.04 10.93
N GLY A 38 3.11 2.66 10.55
CA GLY A 38 1.92 2.74 11.38
C GLY A 38 0.74 3.32 10.59
N SER A 39 -0.45 3.24 11.19
CA SER A 39 -1.70 3.74 10.59
C SER A 39 -1.62 5.20 10.17
N SER A 40 -1.01 6.06 10.99
CA SER A 40 -0.85 7.49 10.68
C SER A 40 -0.07 7.72 9.39
N VAL A 41 1.01 6.96 9.15
CA VAL A 41 1.82 7.10 7.93
C VAL A 41 1.06 6.57 6.72
N CYS A 42 0.36 5.43 6.87
CA CYS A 42 -0.53 4.93 5.82
C CYS A 42 -1.57 5.97 5.42
N ASN A 43 -2.22 6.63 6.39
CA ASN A 43 -3.24 7.65 6.14
C ASN A 43 -2.66 8.84 5.39
N SER A 44 -1.47 9.32 5.76
CA SER A 44 -0.82 10.43 5.04
C SER A 44 -0.52 10.09 3.58
N VAL A 45 -0.12 8.85 3.29
CA VAL A 45 0.12 8.38 1.90
C VAL A 45 -1.19 8.31 1.12
N LEU A 46 -2.25 7.77 1.73
CA LEU A 46 -3.57 7.68 1.12
C LEU A 46 -4.15 9.08 0.84
N GLU A 47 -4.03 10.00 1.79
CA GLU A 47 -4.48 11.39 1.65
C GLU A 47 -3.73 12.10 0.53
N ALA A 48 -2.41 11.98 0.48
CA ALA A 48 -1.59 12.58 -0.56
C ALA A 48 -2.01 12.06 -1.95
N GLY A 49 -2.18 10.75 -2.11
CA GLY A 49 -2.63 10.13 -3.36
C GLY A 49 -4.03 10.59 -3.78
N ALA A 50 -4.97 10.68 -2.83
CA ALA A 50 -6.33 11.13 -3.06
C ALA A 50 -6.37 12.60 -3.50
N LYS A 51 -5.60 13.46 -2.85
CA LYS A 51 -5.51 14.89 -3.16
C LYS A 51 -5.06 15.16 -4.59
N ILE A 52 -4.14 14.36 -5.12
CA ILE A 52 -3.65 14.50 -6.50
C ILE A 52 -4.39 13.60 -7.50
N GLY A 53 -5.32 12.77 -7.02
CA GLY A 53 -6.04 11.78 -7.82
C GLY A 53 -5.10 10.83 -8.57
N ARG A 54 -4.09 10.27 -7.89
CA ARG A 54 -3.09 9.34 -8.47
C ARG A 54 -3.02 8.01 -7.71
N PRO A 55 -2.66 6.90 -8.40
CA PRO A 55 -2.35 5.64 -7.72
C PRO A 55 -1.11 5.80 -6.83
N ILE A 56 -1.05 5.04 -5.74
CA ILE A 56 0.11 4.97 -4.85
C ILE A 56 0.44 3.51 -4.50
N MET A 57 1.64 3.27 -4.00
CA MET A 57 1.97 2.01 -3.34
C MET A 57 2.32 2.25 -1.86
N ILE A 58 1.72 1.45 -0.98
CA ILE A 58 2.12 1.34 0.42
C ILE A 58 2.96 0.08 0.57
N GLN A 59 4.17 0.25 1.09
CA GLN A 59 5.09 -0.86 1.34
C GLN A 59 5.51 -0.93 2.80
N PHE A 60 5.78 -2.14 3.28
CA PHE A 60 6.24 -2.38 4.64
C PHE A 60 7.60 -3.08 4.59
N SER A 61 8.66 -2.34 4.89
CA SER A 61 9.99 -2.94 5.07
C SER A 61 9.96 -3.92 6.24
N GLU A 62 10.96 -4.81 6.34
CA GLU A 62 11.07 -5.76 7.45
C GLU A 62 11.00 -5.04 8.82
N GLY A 63 11.88 -4.07 9.06
CA GLY A 63 11.87 -3.29 10.30
C GLY A 63 10.64 -2.39 10.47
N GLY A 64 10.06 -1.89 9.37
CA GLY A 64 8.81 -1.11 9.41
C GLY A 64 7.61 -1.96 9.79
N SER A 65 7.59 -3.21 9.35
CA SER A 65 6.59 -4.20 9.72
C SER A 65 6.67 -4.53 11.21
N ALA A 66 7.87 -4.85 11.72
CA ALA A 66 8.07 -5.07 13.16
C ALA A 66 7.68 -3.84 14.00
N PHE A 67 7.92 -2.63 13.49
CA PHE A 67 7.49 -1.41 14.17
C PHE A 67 5.95 -1.28 14.22
N PHE A 68 5.26 -1.69 13.16
CA PHE A 68 3.79 -1.59 13.04
C PHE A 68 3.06 -2.36 14.14
N CYS A 69 3.57 -3.54 14.54
CA CYS A 69 3.02 -4.31 15.67
C CYS A 69 3.68 -4.00 17.03
N GLY A 70 4.70 -3.14 17.05
CA GLY A 70 5.38 -2.68 18.26
C GLY A 70 6.74 -3.36 18.52
N LYS A 71 7.75 -2.54 18.83
CA LYS A 71 9.15 -2.96 19.08
C LYS A 71 9.35 -3.90 20.28
N ALA A 72 8.35 -4.02 21.16
CA ALA A 72 8.44 -4.89 22.33
C ALA A 72 8.29 -6.39 21.99
N LEU A 73 7.79 -6.71 20.79
CA LEU A 73 7.63 -8.09 20.36
C LEU A 73 8.97 -8.69 19.90
N PRO A 74 9.25 -9.96 20.22
CA PRO A 74 10.43 -10.66 19.71
C PRO A 74 10.35 -10.83 18.19
N ASN A 75 11.50 -10.67 17.52
CA ASN A 75 11.59 -10.73 16.06
C ASN A 75 12.74 -11.62 15.56
N GLY A 76 13.25 -12.52 16.40
CA GLY A 76 14.42 -13.34 16.08
C GLY A 76 14.22 -14.27 14.87
N LYS A 77 12.98 -14.70 14.61
CA LYS A 77 12.59 -15.47 13.41
C LYS A 77 11.61 -14.68 12.55
N LYS A 78 11.66 -13.35 12.61
CA LYS A 78 10.80 -12.41 11.87
C LYS A 78 9.32 -12.46 12.29
N GLU A 79 9.01 -12.97 13.47
CA GLU A 79 7.63 -13.13 13.95
C GLU A 79 6.89 -11.78 14.01
N ALA A 80 7.52 -10.76 14.59
CA ALA A 80 6.96 -9.41 14.65
C ALA A 80 6.81 -8.82 13.24
N SER A 81 7.80 -8.98 12.36
CA SER A 81 7.72 -8.49 10.99
C SER A 81 6.59 -9.13 10.19
N ILE A 82 6.37 -10.44 10.32
CA ILE A 82 5.24 -11.13 9.67
C ILE A 82 3.92 -10.60 10.21
N LEU A 83 3.76 -10.55 11.54
CA LEU A 83 2.52 -10.08 12.18
C LEU A 83 2.20 -8.63 11.81
N GLY A 84 3.20 -7.75 11.87
CA GLY A 84 3.05 -6.34 11.57
C GLY A 84 2.79 -6.06 10.09
N ALA A 85 3.41 -6.81 9.17
CA ALA A 85 3.09 -6.72 7.74
C ALA A 85 1.64 -7.13 7.46
N CYS A 86 1.18 -8.23 8.06
CA CYS A 86 -0.22 -8.67 7.94
C CYS A 86 -1.18 -7.62 8.53
N ALA A 87 -0.90 -7.10 9.73
CA ALA A 87 -1.72 -6.08 10.38
C ALA A 87 -1.79 -4.79 9.54
N GLY A 88 -0.65 -4.33 9.02
CA GLY A 88 -0.57 -3.18 8.11
C GLY A 88 -1.34 -3.41 6.81
N ALA A 89 -1.21 -4.59 6.20
CA ALA A 89 -1.97 -4.94 4.99
C ALA A 89 -3.48 -4.95 5.25
N HIS A 90 -3.94 -5.53 6.37
CA HIS A 90 -5.36 -5.50 6.75
C HIS A 90 -5.86 -4.07 6.98
N TYR A 91 -5.08 -3.23 7.65
CA TYR A 91 -5.39 -1.82 7.83
C TYR A 91 -5.59 -1.11 6.49
N VAL A 92 -4.61 -1.21 5.58
CA VAL A 92 -4.68 -0.57 4.25
C VAL A 92 -5.86 -1.09 3.44
N ARG A 93 -6.13 -2.40 3.46
CA ARG A 93 -7.30 -2.99 2.77
C ARG A 93 -8.63 -2.42 3.23
N ASN A 94 -8.78 -2.18 4.53
CA ASN A 94 -10.02 -1.65 5.10
C ASN A 94 -10.19 -0.15 4.86
N VAL A 95 -9.08 0.60 4.89
CA VAL A 95 -9.12 2.07 4.88
C VAL A 95 -9.00 2.66 3.47
N ALA A 96 -8.18 2.08 2.59
CA ALA A 96 -7.93 2.60 1.25
C ALA A 96 -9.19 2.86 0.38
N PRO A 97 -10.26 2.03 0.43
CA PRO A 97 -11.47 2.30 -0.35
C PRO A 97 -12.10 3.68 -0.06
N ALA A 98 -12.01 4.17 1.18
CA ALA A 98 -12.56 5.46 1.59
C ALA A 98 -11.83 6.66 0.94
N TYR A 99 -10.60 6.46 0.46
CA TYR A 99 -9.80 7.49 -0.18
C TYR A 99 -10.00 7.57 -1.70
N GLY A 100 -10.82 6.68 -2.28
CA GLY A 100 -11.25 6.78 -3.69
C GLY A 100 -10.15 6.51 -4.73
N ILE A 101 -8.97 6.04 -4.32
CA ILE A 101 -7.83 5.75 -5.21
C ILE A 101 -7.46 4.26 -5.21
N PRO A 102 -6.86 3.75 -6.31
CA PRO A 102 -6.27 2.43 -6.31
C PRO A 102 -4.93 2.42 -5.58
N VAL A 103 -4.72 1.38 -4.77
CA VAL A 103 -3.54 1.21 -3.92
C VAL A 103 -2.91 -0.15 -4.16
N ILE A 104 -1.61 -0.18 -4.39
CA ILE A 104 -0.82 -1.42 -4.36
C ILE A 104 -0.27 -1.59 -2.95
N VAL A 105 -0.44 -2.78 -2.37
CA VAL A 105 0.20 -3.16 -1.09
C VAL A 105 1.39 -4.05 -1.40
N HIS A 106 2.56 -3.69 -0.87
CA HIS A 106 3.83 -4.35 -1.11
C HIS A 106 4.63 -4.55 0.19
N SER A 107 5.73 -5.29 0.11
CA SER A 107 6.70 -5.52 1.19
C SER A 107 8.11 -5.38 0.64
#